data_AF-A0A6I3UZS7-F1
#
_entry.id   AF-A0A6I3UZS7-F1
#
_cell.length_a   1.000
_cell.length_b   1.000
_cell.length_c   1.000
_cell.angle_alpha   90.00
_cell.angle_beta   90.00
_cell.angle_gamma   90.00
#
_symmetry.space_group_name_H-M   'P 1'
#
loop_
_entity.id
_entity.type
_entity.pdbx_description
1 polymer ?
#
loop_
_entity_poly.entity_id
_entity_poly.type
_entity_poly.pdbx_seq_one_letter_code
_entity_poly.pdbx_strand_id
1 'polypeptide(L)'
;TVPSIQLINEKDDKGRITNSVIKQLGDILLALQTQKHSYETVVIDVIDDVIEMIKIAVCDELTPVGKPRLKSLSEIPYGKGYDFFNQAITELVIDLKALPMNVIYISRQVSEYDDN
;
A
#
# COMPACT_ATOMS: atom_id res chain seq x y z
N THR A 1 23.33 11.27 0.09
CA THR A 1 22.28 10.89 1.05
C THR A 1 21.32 9.98 0.33
N VAL A 2 20.88 8.86 0.94
CA VAL A 2 19.87 7.99 0.33
C VAL A 2 18.50 8.63 0.57
N PRO A 3 17.67 8.88 -0.46
CA PRO A 3 16.32 9.40 -0.26
C PRO A 3 15.48 8.36 0.49
N SER A 4 14.75 8.83 1.49
CA SER A 4 13.75 8.03 2.22
C SER A 4 12.42 8.76 2.15
N ILE A 5 11.36 8.02 1.83
CA ILE A 5 10.00 8.55 1.70
C ILE A 5 9.15 7.85 2.74
N GLN A 6 8.56 8.63 3.64
CA GLN A 6 7.61 8.11 4.61
C GLN A 6 6.26 7.92 3.93
N LEU A 7 5.80 6.68 3.88
CA LEU A 7 4.45 6.34 3.46
C LEU A 7 3.45 6.64 4.58
N ILE A 8 2.35 7.31 4.24
CA ILE A 8 1.29 7.66 5.20
C ILE A 8 -0.06 7.77 4.49
N ASN A 9 -1.14 7.30 5.09
CA ASN A 9 -2.48 7.65 4.64
C ASN A 9 -2.85 9.04 5.18
N GLU A 10 -2.62 10.10 4.39
CA GLU A 10 -2.96 11.46 4.79
C GLU A 10 -4.48 11.64 4.82
N LYS A 11 -4.97 12.30 5.87
CA LYS A 11 -6.41 12.45 6.12
C LYS A 11 -6.80 13.92 6.21
N ASP A 12 -8.03 14.21 5.80
CA ASP A 12 -8.68 15.50 6.04
C ASP A 12 -9.16 15.63 7.50
N ASP A 13 -9.76 16.79 7.79
CA ASP A 13 -10.38 17.11 9.08
C ASP A 13 -11.54 16.18 9.47
N LYS A 14 -12.10 15.45 8.50
CA LYS A 14 -13.18 14.46 8.67
C LYS A 14 -12.64 13.04 8.80
N GLY A 15 -11.31 12.85 8.76
CA GLY A 15 -10.66 11.56 8.86
C GLY A 15 -10.74 10.70 7.59
N ARG A 16 -11.12 11.28 6.45
CA ARG A 16 -11.13 10.64 5.12
C ARG A 16 -9.76 10.75 4.49
N ILE A 17 -9.33 9.71 3.79
CA ILE A 17 -8.01 9.68 3.17
C ILE A 17 -8.03 10.54 1.91
N THR A 18 -7.18 11.56 1.87
CA THR A 18 -7.03 12.46 0.71
C THR A 18 -5.83 12.10 -0.16
N ASN A 19 -4.85 11.44 0.44
CA ASN A 19 -3.65 10.95 -0.25
C ASN A 19 -3.30 9.57 0.32
N SER A 20 -3.71 8.52 -0.41
CA SER A 20 -3.52 7.14 0.04
C SER A 20 -2.11 6.65 -0.24
N VAL A 21 -1.69 5.63 0.52
CA VAL A 21 -0.43 4.93 0.26
C VAL A 21 -0.40 4.31 -1.14
N ILE A 22 -1.56 3.84 -1.64
CA ILE A 22 -1.70 3.28 -2.99
C ILE A 22 -1.31 4.33 -4.03
N LYS A 23 -1.84 5.55 -3.89
CA LYS A 23 -1.54 6.66 -4.78
C LYS A 23 -0.06 7.07 -4.68
N GLN A 24 0.46 7.22 -3.46
CA GLN A 24 1.87 7.57 -3.25
C GLN A 24 2.82 6.56 -3.89
N LEU A 25 2.55 5.26 -3.72
CA LEU A 25 3.33 4.21 -4.35
C LEU A 25 3.26 4.29 -5.87
N GLY A 26 2.06 4.47 -6.44
CA GLY A 26 1.90 4.66 -7.89
C GLY A 26 2.69 5.86 -8.42
N ASP A 27 2.62 7.01 -7.74
CA ASP A 27 3.34 8.22 -8.12
C ASP A 27 4.87 8.04 -8.02
N ILE A 28 5.35 7.35 -6.98
CA ILE A 28 6.78 7.04 -6.80
C ILE A 28 7.27 6.07 -7.88
N LEU A 29 6.50 5.00 -8.16
CA LEU A 29 6.85 4.01 -9.17
C LEU A 29 6.87 4.63 -10.57
N LEU A 30 5.87 5.46 -10.89
CA LEU A 30 5.83 6.21 -12.14
C LEU A 30 7.06 7.13 -12.27
N ALA A 31 7.44 7.82 -11.19
CA ALA A 31 8.64 8.66 -11.19
C ALA A 31 9.92 7.83 -11.41
N LEU A 32 10.04 6.67 -10.78
CA LEU A 32 11.16 5.73 -10.97
C LEU A 32 11.20 5.11 -12.37
N GLN A 33 10.08 5.06 -13.09
CA GLN A 33 10.05 4.55 -14.46
C GLN A 33 10.32 5.64 -15.51
N THR A 34 9.94 6.88 -15.23
CA THR A 34 9.89 7.96 -16.24
C THR A 34 10.94 9.04 -16.07
N GLN A 35 11.46 9.24 -14.86
CA GLN A 35 12.44 10.29 -14.57
C GLN A 35 13.87 9.77 -14.70
N LYS A 36 14.80 10.67 -15.05
CA LYS A 36 16.23 10.32 -15.07
C LYS A 36 16.75 10.25 -13.63
N HIS A 37 17.26 9.08 -13.26
CA HIS A 37 17.95 8.85 -11.99
C HIS A 37 19.07 7.82 -12.15
N SER A 38 19.88 7.67 -11.11
CA SER A 38 20.95 6.65 -11.03
C SER A 38 20.70 5.66 -9.88
N TYR A 39 19.48 5.59 -9.35
CA TYR A 39 19.12 4.61 -8.33
C TYR A 39 19.15 3.20 -8.92
N GLU A 40 19.70 2.25 -8.17
CA GLU A 40 19.83 0.84 -8.57
C GLU A 40 19.07 -0.10 -7.64
N THR A 41 18.58 0.41 -6.51
CA THR A 41 17.92 -0.38 -5.47
C THR A 41 16.77 0.40 -4.84
N VAL A 42 15.63 -0.25 -4.70
CA VAL A 42 14.49 0.18 -3.88
C VAL A 42 14.37 -0.76 -2.70
N VAL A 43 14.26 -0.17 -1.50
CA VAL A 43 14.00 -0.90 -0.26
C VAL A 43 12.63 -0.49 0.24
N ILE A 44 11.75 -1.47 0.42
CA ILE A 44 10.49 -1.29 1.14
C ILE A 44 10.74 -1.73 2.57
N ASP A 45 10.81 -0.75 3.46
CA ASP A 45 10.97 -0.99 4.89
C ASP A 45 9.63 -1.40 5.49
N VAL A 46 9.61 -2.58 6.13
CA VAL A 46 8.44 -3.25 6.71
C VAL A 46 7.21 -3.29 5.76
N ILE A 47 7.25 -4.21 4.80
CA ILE A 47 6.15 -4.47 3.84
C ILE A 47 4.82 -4.77 4.53
N ASP A 48 4.84 -5.38 5.73
CA ASP A 48 3.63 -5.70 6.48
C ASP A 48 2.84 -4.43 6.86
N ASP A 49 3.53 -3.34 7.20
CA ASP A 49 2.90 -2.05 7.49
C ASP A 49 2.31 -1.43 6.21
N VAL A 50 3.00 -1.59 5.07
CA VAL A 50 2.49 -1.13 3.76
C VAL A 50 1.21 -1.88 3.39
N ILE A 51 1.17 -3.20 3.57
CA ILE A 51 -0.02 -4.02 3.31
C ILE A 51 -1.19 -3.57 4.20
N GLU A 52 -0.97 -3.35 5.49
CA GLU A 52 -2.04 -2.88 6.38
C GLU A 52 -2.49 -1.45 6.04
N MET A 53 -1.57 -0.57 5.62
CA MET A 53 -1.93 0.76 5.11
C MET A 53 -2.76 0.70 3.83
N ILE A 54 -2.48 -0.23 2.90
CA ILE A 54 -3.28 -0.46 1.69
C ILE A 54 -4.69 -0.92 2.07
N LYS A 55 -4.81 -1.86 3.02
CA LYS A 55 -6.11 -2.32 3.52
C LYS A 55 -6.95 -1.17 4.08
N ILE A 56 -6.34 -0.30 4.89
CA ILE A 56 -6.98 0.90 5.43
C ILE A 56 -7.44 1.84 4.31
N ALA A 57 -6.61 2.02 3.27
CA ALA A 57 -6.95 2.83 2.10
C ALA A 57 -8.15 2.27 1.32
N VAL A 58 -8.17 0.96 1.06
CA VAL A 58 -9.29 0.28 0.38
C VAL A 58 -10.60 0.41 1.18
N CYS A 59 -10.55 0.23 2.50
CA CYS A 59 -11.71 0.44 3.36
C CYS A 59 -12.24 1.88 3.27
N ASP A 60 -11.34 2.88 3.26
CA ASP A 60 -11.75 4.28 3.16
C ASP A 60 -12.35 4.61 1.77
N GLU A 61 -11.72 4.13 0.70
CA GLU A 61 -12.14 4.32 -0.68
C GLU A 61 -13.53 3.72 -0.95
N LEU A 62 -13.78 2.51 -0.44
CA LEU A 62 -15.05 1.82 -0.61
C LEU A 62 -16.11 2.21 0.43
N THR A 63 -15.79 3.13 1.34
CA THR A 63 -16.79 3.72 2.26
C THR A 63 -17.78 4.59 1.47
N PRO A 64 -19.09 4.33 1.56
CA PRO A 64 -20.09 5.16 0.90
C PRO A 64 -20.11 6.61 1.44
N VAL A 65 -20.37 7.57 0.56
CA VAL A 65 -20.48 8.98 0.93
C VAL A 65 -21.56 9.17 2.00
N GLY A 66 -21.21 9.89 3.08
CA GLY A 66 -22.13 10.15 4.20
C GLY A 66 -22.29 8.98 5.18
N LYS A 67 -21.52 7.90 5.03
CA LYS A 67 -21.45 6.79 6.01
C LYS A 67 -20.15 6.86 6.82
N PRO A 68 -20.15 6.30 8.05
CA PRO A 68 -18.91 6.09 8.79
C PRO A 68 -17.92 5.24 8.00
N ARG A 69 -16.63 5.53 8.15
CA ARG A 69 -15.54 4.77 7.53
C ARG A 69 -15.64 3.28 7.87
N LEU A 70 -15.58 2.44 6.84
CA LEU A 70 -15.49 0.99 7.00
C LEU A 70 -14.22 0.63 7.76
N LYS A 71 -14.31 -0.30 8.72
CA LYS A 71 -13.16 -0.70 9.54
C LYS A 71 -12.51 -2.00 9.07
N SER A 72 -13.22 -2.77 8.26
CA SER A 72 -12.77 -4.07 7.76
C SER A 72 -13.20 -4.30 6.32
N LEU A 73 -12.39 -5.07 5.57
CA LEU A 73 -12.75 -5.54 4.23
C LEU A 73 -14.01 -6.41 4.25
N SER A 74 -14.28 -7.11 5.36
CA SER A 74 -15.46 -7.95 5.54
C SER A 74 -16.77 -7.17 5.63
N GLU A 75 -16.72 -5.87 5.94
CA GLU A 75 -17.90 -5.00 5.91
C GLU A 75 -18.32 -4.65 4.47
N ILE A 76 -17.47 -4.95 3.48
CA ILE A 76 -17.73 -4.70 2.07
C ILE A 76 -18.44 -5.93 1.48
N PRO A 77 -19.69 -5.78 0.99
CA PRO A 77 -20.47 -6.92 0.49
C PRO A 77 -19.81 -7.66 -0.67
N TYR A 78 -20.15 -8.96 -0.78
CA TYR A 78 -19.83 -9.82 -1.92
C TYR A 78 -18.33 -10.00 -2.20
N GLY A 79 -17.48 -9.94 -1.17
CA GLY A 79 -16.03 -10.17 -1.33
C GLY A 79 -15.27 -9.03 -2.02
N LYS A 80 -15.98 -8.00 -2.50
CA LYS A 80 -15.39 -6.87 -3.23
C LYS A 80 -14.24 -6.20 -2.48
N GLY A 81 -14.31 -6.11 -1.16
CA GLY A 81 -13.22 -5.55 -0.35
C GLY A 81 -11.92 -6.33 -0.50
N TYR A 82 -12.00 -7.66 -0.43
CA TYR A 82 -10.85 -8.54 -0.61
C TYR A 82 -10.34 -8.51 -2.04
N ASP A 83 -11.23 -8.47 -3.04
CA ASP A 83 -10.84 -8.39 -4.45
C ASP A 83 -10.05 -7.12 -4.76
N PHE A 84 -10.55 -5.95 -4.33
CA PHE A 84 -9.86 -4.66 -4.51
C PHE A 84 -8.51 -4.65 -3.80
N PHE A 85 -8.46 -5.16 -2.56
CA PHE A 85 -7.23 -5.25 -1.79
C PHE A 85 -6.18 -6.15 -2.48
N ASN A 86 -6.57 -7.35 -2.90
CA ASN A 86 -5.68 -8.29 -3.58
C ASN A 86 -5.20 -7.74 -4.92
N GLN A 87 -6.07 -7.04 -5.66
CA GLN A 87 -5.71 -6.38 -6.90
C GLN A 87 -4.66 -5.29 -6.66
N ALA A 88 -4.86 -4.41 -5.67
CA ALA A 88 -3.92 -3.34 -5.35
C ALA A 88 -2.52 -3.87 -4.97
N ILE A 89 -2.46 -4.96 -4.20
CA ILE A 89 -1.17 -5.62 -3.86
C ILE A 89 -0.54 -6.25 -5.11
N THR A 90 -1.35 -6.94 -5.93
CA THR A 90 -0.85 -7.62 -7.13
C THR A 90 -0.25 -6.60 -8.11
N GLU A 91 -0.94 -5.49 -8.35
CA GLU A 91 -0.47 -4.39 -9.20
C GLU A 91 0.84 -3.81 -8.66
N LEU A 92 0.90 -3.47 -7.37
CA LEU A 92 2.11 -2.99 -6.72
C LEU A 92 3.31 -3.93 -6.91
N VAL A 93 3.11 -5.23 -6.70
CA VAL A 93 4.17 -6.24 -6.85
C VAL A 93 4.62 -6.38 -8.31
N ILE A 94 3.69 -6.30 -9.27
CA ILE A 94 4.02 -6.34 -10.69
C ILE A 94 4.86 -5.12 -11.07
N ASP A 95 4.44 -3.93 -10.66
CA ASP A 95 5.14 -2.68 -10.98
C ASP A 95 6.53 -2.64 -10.37
N LEU A 96 6.67 -3.06 -9.12
CA LEU A 96 7.97 -3.19 -8.45
C LEU A 96 8.88 -4.18 -9.19
N LYS A 97 8.36 -5.34 -9.63
CA LYS A 97 9.13 -6.33 -10.39
C LYS A 97 9.52 -5.85 -11.79
N ALA A 98 8.74 -4.95 -12.37
CA ALA A 98 9.00 -4.37 -13.68
C ALA A 98 10.11 -3.30 -13.65
N LEU A 99 10.47 -2.79 -12.47
CA LEU A 99 11.56 -1.83 -12.33
C LEU A 99 12.90 -2.47 -12.75
N PRO A 100 13.74 -1.77 -13.54
CA PRO A 100 15.08 -2.24 -13.89
C PRO A 100 16.08 -2.01 -12.73
N MET A 101 15.67 -2.38 -11.51
CA MET A 101 16.39 -2.12 -10.25
C MET A 101 16.22 -3.31 -9.31
N ASN A 102 17.10 -3.42 -8.31
CA ASN A 102 16.93 -4.40 -7.24
C ASN A 102 15.80 -3.96 -6.32
N VAL A 103 14.84 -4.84 -6.03
CA VAL A 103 13.77 -4.57 -5.06
C VAL A 103 13.95 -5.46 -3.84
N ILE A 104 14.10 -4.84 -2.68
CA ILE A 104 14.27 -5.52 -1.39
C ILE A 104 13.06 -5.23 -0.52
N TYR A 105 12.44 -6.29 -0.01
CA TYR A 105 11.34 -6.20 0.94
C TYR A 105 11.85 -6.60 2.31
N ILE A 106 11.68 -5.72 3.29
CA ILE A 106 11.91 -6.03 4.69
C ILE A 106 10.55 -6.37 5.30
N SER A 107 10.42 -7.52 5.96
CA SER A 107 9.21 -7.94 6.66
C SER A 107 9.57 -8.32 8.09
N ARG A 108 8.62 -8.16 9.01
CA ARG A 108 8.74 -8.68 10.36
C ARG A 108 8.27 -10.13 10.32
N GLN A 109 9.13 -11.08 10.70
CA GLN A 109 8.66 -12.44 10.95
C GLN A 109 7.68 -12.40 12.12
N VAL A 110 6.40 -12.62 11.83
CA VAL A 110 5.45 -13.09 12.84
C VAL A 110 5.68 -14.59 12.92
N SER A 111 6.45 -15.03 13.92
CA SER A 111 6.47 -16.45 14.28
C SER A 111 5.08 -16.80 14.83
N GLU A 112 4.18 -17.27 13.99
CA GLU A 112 3.04 -18.04 14.46
C GLU A 112 3.62 -19.33 15.06
N TYR A 113 3.85 -19.31 16.37
CA TYR A 113 3.91 -20.56 17.13
C TYR A 113 2.51 -21.14 17.05
N ASP A 114 2.35 -22.13 16.18
CA ASP A 114 1.21 -23.03 16.11
C ASP A 114 1.20 -23.87 17.40
N ASP A 115 0.73 -23.27 18.50
CA ASP A 115 0.48 -23.98 19.75
C ASP A 115 -0.94 -24.59 19.70
N ASN A 116 -1.00 -25.83 19.18
CA ASN A 116 -2.03 -26.89 19.36
C ASN A 116 -3.48 -26.64 18.89
#